data_AF-A0A7W5ML92-F1
#
_entry.id   AF-A0A7W5ML92-F1
#
_cell.length_a   1.000
_cell.length_b   1.000
_cell.length_c   1.000
_cell.angle_alpha   90.00
_cell.angle_beta   90.00
_cell.angle_gamma   90.00
#
_symmetry.space_group_name_H-M   'P 1'
#
loop_
_entity.id
_entity.type
_entity.pdbx_description
1 polymer ?
#
loop_
_entity_poly.entity_id
_entity_poly.type
_entity_poly.pdbx_seq_one_letter_code
_entity_poly.pdbx_strand_id
1 'polypeptide(L)'
;MGKLTDLTSKGQVTIPKDVRDALGLRPGEPVEIELRGEGEAVTRRGPVRVTADPARVAAALERIRRVQRDHHHLAEGLDPDSYMAGLREPVPLPREIGE
;
A
#
# COMPACT_ATOMS: atom_id res chain seq x y z
N MET A 1 -8.74 -26.01 15.00
CA MET A 1 -7.46 -26.52 15.52
C MET A 1 -6.56 -25.31 15.76
N GLY A 2 -6.17 -25.04 17.01
CA GLY A 2 -5.19 -24.00 17.30
C GLY A 2 -3.81 -24.37 16.74
N LYS A 3 -2.99 -23.39 16.39
CA LYS A 3 -1.58 -23.60 16.05
C LYS A 3 -0.71 -22.98 17.13
N LEU A 4 0.35 -23.70 17.52
CA LEU A 4 1.36 -23.23 18.46
C LEU A 4 2.46 -22.49 17.70
N THR A 5 2.93 -21.39 18.27
CA THR A 5 4.03 -20.58 17.74
C THR A 5 4.83 -20.02 18.91
N ASP A 6 6.15 -20.03 18.80
CA ASP A 6 7.02 -19.54 19.87
C ASP A 6 7.15 -18.03 19.87
N LEU A 7 7.36 -17.47 21.07
CA LEU A 7 7.70 -16.07 21.27
C LEU A 7 9.19 -15.86 20.95
N THR A 8 9.50 -14.95 20.04
CA THR A 8 10.90 -14.62 19.74
C THR A 8 11.53 -13.84 20.90
N SER A 9 12.87 -13.74 20.93
CA SER A 9 13.60 -12.94 21.93
C SER A 9 13.22 -11.46 21.94
N LYS A 10 12.64 -10.94 20.85
CA LYS A 10 12.14 -9.56 20.74
C LYS A 10 10.65 -9.43 21.03
N GLY A 11 10.01 -10.47 21.57
CA GLY A 11 8.59 -10.46 21.92
C GLY A 11 7.65 -10.55 20.71
N GLN A 12 8.10 -11.07 19.56
CA GLN A 12 7.26 -11.23 18.38
C GLN A 12 6.63 -12.63 18.38
N VAL A 13 5.38 -12.73 17.94
CA VAL A 13 4.69 -13.98 17.64
C VAL A 13 4.41 -14.05 16.14
N THR A 14 4.62 -15.21 15.54
CA THR A 14 4.34 -15.41 14.11
C THR A 14 2.89 -15.85 13.93
N ILE A 15 2.14 -15.23 13.00
CA ILE A 15 0.81 -15.72 12.61
C ILE A 15 0.99 -16.70 11.44
N PRO A 16 0.61 -17.98 11.56
CA PRO A 16 0.70 -18.97 10.48
C PRO A 16 -0.09 -18.55 9.22
N LYS A 17 0.35 -19.01 8.04
CA LYS A 17 -0.20 -18.57 6.74
C LYS A 17 -1.72 -18.73 6.64
N ASP A 18 -2.22 -19.90 6.98
CA ASP A 18 -3.66 -20.20 6.94
C ASP A 18 -4.47 -19.32 7.88
N VAL A 19 -3.93 -19.01 9.07
CA VAL A 19 -4.57 -18.06 10.00
C VAL A 19 -4.55 -16.63 9.43
N ARG A 20 -3.44 -16.19 8.83
CA ARG A 20 -3.38 -14.87 8.16
C ARG A 20 -4.38 -14.75 7.02
N ASP A 21 -4.46 -15.80 6.19
CA ASP A 21 -5.35 -15.83 5.03
C ASP A 21 -6.82 -15.80 5.49
N ALA A 22 -7.17 -16.54 6.54
CA ALA A 22 -8.51 -16.51 7.14
C ALA A 22 -8.87 -15.15 7.76
N LEU A 23 -7.90 -14.46 8.36
CA LEU A 23 -8.07 -13.11 8.93
C LEU A 23 -7.93 -11.98 7.90
N GLY A 24 -7.59 -12.29 6.65
CA GLY A 24 -7.35 -11.31 5.59
C GLY A 24 -6.15 -10.39 5.84
N LEU A 25 -5.16 -10.82 6.63
CA LEU A 25 -3.97 -10.03 6.95
C LEU A 25 -2.99 -10.04 5.78
N ARG A 26 -2.52 -8.86 5.37
CA ARG A 26 -1.49 -8.72 4.32
C ARG A 26 -0.19 -8.16 4.90
N PRO A 27 0.98 -8.57 4.37
CA PRO A 27 2.25 -7.98 4.77
C PRO A 27 2.23 -6.45 4.63
N GLY A 28 2.73 -5.75 5.65
CA GLY A 28 2.78 -4.28 5.66
C GLY A 28 1.46 -3.58 6.03
N GLU A 29 0.35 -4.32 6.16
CA GLU A 29 -0.90 -3.74 6.67
C GLU A 29 -0.91 -3.71 8.21
N PRO A 30 -1.58 -2.71 8.81
CA PRO A 30 -1.74 -2.65 10.25
C PRO A 30 -2.59 -3.82 10.76
N VAL A 31 -2.21 -4.35 11.92
CA VAL A 31 -2.97 -5.37 12.66
C VAL A 31 -3.31 -4.78 14.02
N GLU A 32 -4.56 -4.87 14.41
CA GLU A 32 -5.02 -4.45 15.73
C GLU A 32 -4.99 -5.64 16.68
N ILE A 33 -4.43 -5.43 17.87
CA ILE A 33 -4.34 -6.42 18.94
C ILE A 33 -5.05 -5.83 20.15
N GLU A 34 -6.14 -6.47 20.57
CA GLU A 34 -6.92 -6.07 21.73
C GLU A 34 -6.77 -7.12 22.82
N LEU A 35 -6.35 -6.71 24.00
CA LEU A 35 -6.36 -7.56 25.18
C LEU A 35 -7.80 -7.67 25.69
N ARG A 36 -8.29 -8.90 25.78
CA ARG A 36 -9.50 -9.22 26.53
C ARG A 36 -9.10 -9.60 27.96
N GLY A 37 -10.10 -9.79 28.82
CA GLY A 37 -9.88 -10.37 30.13
C GLY A 37 -9.22 -11.76 30.04
N GLU A 38 -8.73 -12.25 31.18
CA GLU A 38 -8.26 -13.64 31.31
C GLU A 38 -7.03 -14.02 30.47
N GLY A 39 -6.25 -13.03 30.01
CA GLY A 39 -5.01 -13.28 29.27
C GLY A 39 -5.23 -13.61 27.80
N GLU A 40 -6.44 -13.37 27.27
CA GLU A 40 -6.74 -13.53 25.87
C GLU A 40 -6.41 -12.27 25.07
N ALA A 41 -5.94 -12.46 23.83
CA ALA A 41 -5.77 -11.38 22.86
C ALA A 41 -6.58 -11.70 21.60
N VAL A 42 -7.35 -10.72 21.13
CA VAL A 42 -8.02 -10.80 19.83
C VAL A 42 -7.25 -9.99 18.81
N THR A 43 -6.93 -10.62 17.69
CA THR A 43 -6.27 -9.97 16.56
C THR A 43 -7.24 -9.78 15.41
N ARG A 44 -7.25 -8.58 14.83
CA ARG A 44 -8.08 -8.23 13.67
C ARG A 44 -7.29 -7.38 12.69
N ARG A 45 -7.72 -7.38 11.42
CA ARG A 45 -7.17 -6.46 10.43
C ARG A 45 -7.40 -5.03 10.89
N GLY A 46 -6.32 -4.27 10.99
CA GLY A 46 -6.39 -2.86 11.37
C GLY A 46 -6.87 -1.99 10.22
N PRO A 47 -7.33 -0.76 10.50
CA PRO A 47 -7.72 0.18 9.46
C PRO A 47 -6.49 0.57 8.62
N VAL A 48 -6.55 0.35 7.31
CA VAL A 48 -5.54 0.87 6.39
C VAL A 48 -5.67 2.38 6.35
N ARG A 49 -4.74 3.08 7.02
CA ARG A 49 -4.63 4.53 6.91
C ARG A 49 -3.92 4.85 5.60
N VAL A 50 -4.68 5.30 4.61
CA VAL A 50 -4.09 5.94 3.43
C VAL A 50 -3.64 7.33 3.86
N THR A 51 -2.42 7.44 4.37
CA THR A 51 -1.78 8.75 4.55
C THR A 51 -1.27 9.19 3.18
N ALA A 52 -2.12 9.85 2.42
CA ALA A 52 -1.69 10.48 1.18
C ALA A 52 -0.97 11.77 1.56
N ASP A 53 0.33 11.85 1.26
CA ASP A 53 1.09 13.10 1.37
C ASP A 53 0.39 14.16 0.51
N PRO A 54 -0.09 15.29 1.09
CA PRO A 54 -0.80 16.33 0.35
C PRO A 54 -0.01 16.83 -0.88
N ALA A 55 1.32 16.90 -0.80
CA ALA A 55 2.17 17.30 -1.91
C ALA A 55 2.14 16.25 -3.03
N ARG A 56 2.19 14.95 -2.68
CA ARG A 56 2.08 13.87 -3.66
C ARG A 56 0.70 13.82 -4.32
N VAL A 57 -0.36 14.07 -3.56
CA VAL A 57 -1.73 14.17 -4.09
C VAL A 57 -1.85 15.35 -5.06
N ALA A 58 -1.35 16.53 -4.67
CA ALA A 58 -1.36 17.71 -5.53
C ALA A 58 -0.60 17.46 -6.84
N ALA A 59 0.59 16.88 -6.77
CA ALA A 59 1.39 16.52 -7.94
C ALA A 59 0.68 15.49 -8.84
N ALA A 60 0.00 14.50 -8.26
CA ALA A 60 -0.79 13.52 -9.01
C ALA A 60 -1.98 14.17 -9.74
N LEU A 61 -2.69 15.07 -9.06
CA LEU A 61 -3.80 15.83 -9.66
C LEU A 61 -3.32 16.76 -10.78
N GLU A 62 -2.16 17.39 -10.63
CA GLU A 62 -1.56 18.19 -11.67
C GLU A 62 -1.21 17.36 -12.92
N ARG A 63 -0.65 16.15 -12.73
CA ARG A 63 -0.41 15.21 -13.84
C ARG A 63 -1.71 14.86 -14.56
N ILE A 64 -2.77 14.51 -13.81
CA ILE A 64 -4.10 14.21 -14.39
C ILE A 64 -4.61 15.39 -15.20
N ARG A 65 -4.56 16.62 -14.65
CA ARG A 65 -5.02 17.83 -15.34
C ARG A 65 -4.19 18.14 -16.59
N ARG A 66 -2.88 17.90 -16.56
CA ARG A 66 -2.00 18.05 -17.72
C ARG A 66 -2.42 17.10 -18.84
N VAL A 67 -2.52 15.81 -18.52
CA VAL A 67 -2.99 14.78 -19.46
C VAL A 67 -4.38 15.14 -20.01
N GLN A 68 -5.31 15.55 -19.16
CA GLN A 68 -6.65 15.96 -19.60
C GLN A 68 -6.63 17.19 -20.52
N ARG A 69 -5.78 18.19 -20.25
CA ARG A 69 -5.67 19.40 -21.07
C ARG A 69 -5.04 19.09 -22.43
N ASP A 70 -3.93 18.37 -22.42
CA ASP A 70 -3.14 18.06 -23.61
C ASP A 70 -3.88 17.07 -24.52
N HIS A 71 -4.73 16.21 -23.92
CA HIS A 71 -5.47 15.17 -24.64
C HIS A 71 -6.99 15.40 -24.71
N HIS A 72 -7.50 16.60 -24.36
CA HIS A 72 -8.94 16.91 -24.33
C HIS A 72 -9.66 16.74 -25.69
N HIS A 73 -8.91 16.65 -26.80
CA HIS A 73 -9.41 16.47 -28.16
C HIS A 73 -8.95 15.14 -28.81
N LEU A 74 -8.18 14.31 -28.09
CA LEU A 74 -7.57 13.07 -28.57
C LEU A 74 -8.09 11.82 -27.84
N ALA A 75 -9.04 11.98 -26.91
CA ALA A 75 -9.67 10.85 -26.24
C ALA A 75 -10.34 9.87 -27.23
N GLU A 76 -10.68 10.35 -28.44
CA GLU A 76 -10.95 9.51 -29.59
C GLU A 76 -9.62 9.15 -30.30
N GLY A 77 -8.97 8.07 -29.88
CA GLY A 77 -7.90 7.43 -30.65
C GLY A 77 -6.52 7.32 -29.99
N LEU A 78 -6.33 7.83 -28.78
CA LEU A 78 -5.12 7.52 -28.00
C LEU A 78 -5.12 6.06 -27.57
N ASP A 79 -3.99 5.38 -27.78
CA ASP A 79 -3.82 4.05 -27.21
C ASP A 79 -3.76 4.15 -25.66
N PRO A 80 -4.35 3.18 -24.94
CA PRO A 80 -4.39 3.21 -23.48
C PRO A 80 -3.01 3.35 -22.82
N ASP A 81 -1.96 2.77 -23.39
CA ASP A 81 -0.63 2.76 -22.78
C ASP A 81 0.00 4.16 -22.81
N SER A 82 -0.16 4.90 -23.93
CA SER A 82 0.29 6.30 -24.03
C SER A 82 -0.42 7.22 -23.04
N TYR A 83 -1.73 7.03 -22.84
CA TYR A 83 -2.49 7.80 -21.84
C TYR A 83 -2.02 7.49 -20.41
N MET A 84 -1.82 6.21 -20.09
CA MET A 84 -1.36 5.78 -18.77
C MET A 84 0.08 6.19 -18.46
N ALA A 85 0.95 6.26 -19.49
CA ALA A 85 2.32 6.75 -19.36
C ALA A 85 2.37 8.20 -18.85
N GLY A 86 1.46 9.07 -19.29
CA GLY A 86 1.37 10.46 -18.83
C GLY A 86 0.94 10.64 -17.37
N LEU A 87 0.24 9.64 -16.80
CA LEU A 87 -0.25 9.63 -15.43
C LEU A 87 0.75 9.06 -14.42
N ARG A 88 1.68 8.21 -14.88
CA ARG A 88 2.66 7.53 -14.03
C ARG A 88 3.60 8.56 -13.36
N GLU A 89 3.95 8.31 -12.10
CA GLU A 89 4.98 9.10 -11.41
C GLU A 89 6.33 8.86 -12.12
N PRO A 90 7.12 9.91 -12.42
CA PRO A 90 8.41 9.74 -13.07
C PRO A 90 9.32 8.92 -12.17
N VAL A 91 9.89 7.84 -12.71
CA VAL A 91 10.93 7.08 -12.01
C VAL A 91 12.11 8.03 -11.84
N PRO A 92 12.56 8.33 -10.60
CA PRO A 92 13.73 9.16 -10.43
C PRO A 92 14.89 8.48 -11.17
N LEU A 93 15.52 9.23 -12.08
CA LEU A 93 16.73 8.74 -12.74
C LEU A 93 17.75 8.40 -11.65
N PRO A 94 18.45 7.26 -11.75
CA PRO A 94 19.57 6.98 -10.87
C PRO A 94 20.47 8.21 -10.90
N ARG A 95 20.73 8.80 -9.72
CA ARG A 95 21.70 9.89 -9.65
C ARG A 95 23.01 9.32 -10.16
N GLU A 96 23.54 9.91 -11.23
CA GLU A 96 24.86 9.55 -11.73
C GLU A 96 25.81 9.69 -10.56
N ILE A 97 26.37 8.55 -10.13
CA ILE A 97 27.46 8.50 -9.18
C ILE A 97 28.64 9.15 -9.89
N GLY A 98 28.93 10.39 -9.51
CA GLY A 98 30.03 11.16 -10.07
C GLY A 98 31.36 10.41 -9.92
N GLU A 99 32.18 10.51 -10.97
CA GLU A 99 33.57 10.03 -11.04
C GLU A 99 34.52 10.82 -10.13
#